data_AF-A0A538PA18-F1
#
_entry.id   AF-A0A538PA18-F1
#
_cell.length_a   1.000
_cell.length_b   1.000
_cell.length_c   1.000
_cell.angle_alpha   90.00
_cell.angle_beta   90.00
_cell.angle_gamma   90.00
#
_symmetry.space_group_name_H-M   'P 1'
#
loop_
_entity.id
_entity.type
_entity.pdbx_description
1 polymer ?
#
loop_
_entity_poly.entity_id
_entity_poly.type
_entity_poly.pdbx_seq_one_letter_code
_entity_poly.pdbx_strand_id
1 'polypeptide(L)'
;MDSALNQVSATLETQRENIAKVAESLKAELEAVRAREKALGLRVVELSTAEVLSSAKEVKGVKLYVGSQSSLTEELIIAQGQKCTESDPSLVYVSVFAVGNSARVVCFVGAKARESGLSAGDIARQVASVLGGSGGGSAAFAQGGGPSLDRIEEAVRSVEGTVASLVRG
;
A
#
# COMPACT_ATOMS: atom_id res chain seq x y z
N MET A 1 -39.57 17.37 -2.82
CA MET A 1 -38.70 17.49 -4.02
C MET A 1 -38.08 18.89 -4.10
N ASP A 2 -38.86 19.98 -3.94
CA ASP A 2 -38.32 21.36 -3.95
C ASP A 2 -37.35 21.68 -2.81
N SER A 3 -37.57 21.15 -1.61
CA SER A 3 -36.63 21.35 -0.48
C SER A 3 -35.25 20.77 -0.76
N ALA A 4 -35.15 19.64 -1.46
CA ALA A 4 -33.87 18.99 -1.77
C ALA A 4 -33.11 19.76 -2.86
N LEU A 5 -33.81 20.26 -3.88
CA LEU A 5 -33.19 21.06 -4.93
C LEU A 5 -32.71 22.42 -4.40
N ASN A 6 -33.44 23.04 -3.48
CA ASN A 6 -32.99 24.27 -2.81
C ASN A 6 -31.76 24.03 -1.92
N GLN A 7 -31.69 22.89 -1.21
CA GLN A 7 -30.51 22.50 -0.44
C GLN A 7 -29.29 22.30 -1.34
N VAL A 8 -29.43 21.57 -2.46
CA VAL A 8 -28.32 21.38 -3.42
C VAL A 8 -27.88 22.70 -4.04
N SER A 9 -28.83 23.58 -4.39
CA SER A 9 -28.56 24.94 -4.88
C SER A 9 -27.70 25.73 -3.88
N ALA A 10 -28.04 25.67 -2.59
CA ALA A 10 -27.30 26.34 -1.53
C ALA A 10 -25.91 25.73 -1.31
N THR A 11 -25.80 24.40 -1.25
CA THR A 11 -24.51 23.70 -1.08
C THR A 11 -23.55 23.95 -2.24
N LEU A 12 -24.07 23.97 -3.47
CA LEU A 12 -23.28 24.24 -4.67
C LEU A 12 -23.13 25.74 -4.97
N GLU A 13 -23.66 26.61 -4.09
CA GLU A 13 -23.66 28.08 -4.22
C GLU A 13 -24.10 28.55 -5.62
N THR A 14 -25.13 27.92 -6.17
CA THR A 14 -25.62 28.16 -7.54
C THR A 14 -27.14 28.32 -7.58
N GLN A 15 -27.68 28.71 -8.74
CA GLN A 15 -29.12 28.75 -8.99
C GLN A 15 -29.65 27.39 -9.44
N ARG A 16 -30.94 27.11 -9.19
CA ARG A 16 -31.58 25.81 -9.47
C ARG A 16 -31.40 25.35 -10.92
N GLU A 17 -31.51 26.29 -11.86
CA GLU A 17 -31.35 26.03 -13.30
C GLU A 17 -29.91 25.66 -13.68
N ASN A 18 -28.92 26.07 -12.88
CA ASN A 18 -27.49 25.85 -13.12
C ASN A 18 -26.93 24.64 -12.36
N ILE A 19 -27.72 23.99 -11.47
CA ILE A 19 -27.28 22.86 -10.66
C ILE A 19 -26.65 21.76 -11.51
N ALA A 20 -27.29 21.38 -12.62
CA ALA A 20 -26.78 20.31 -13.49
C ALA A 20 -25.39 20.65 -14.06
N LYS A 21 -25.23 21.88 -14.57
CA LYS A 21 -23.97 22.36 -15.15
C LYS A 21 -22.85 22.43 -14.10
N VAL A 22 -23.15 22.93 -12.90
CA VAL A 22 -22.16 23.00 -11.81
C VAL A 22 -21.78 21.60 -11.34
N ALA A 23 -22.75 20.69 -11.19
CA ALA A 23 -22.49 19.30 -10.81
C ALA A 23 -21.60 18.58 -11.85
N GLU A 24 -21.85 18.78 -13.15
CA GLU A 24 -21.00 18.24 -14.22
C GLU A 24 -19.58 18.80 -14.16
N SER A 25 -19.43 20.11 -13.95
CA SER A 25 -18.12 20.77 -13.81
C SER A 25 -17.35 20.24 -12.60
N LEU A 26 -17.99 20.15 -11.43
CA LEU A 26 -17.36 19.63 -10.21
C LEU A 26 -16.97 18.16 -10.36
N LYS A 27 -17.79 17.36 -11.03
CA LYS A 27 -17.44 15.96 -11.35
C LYS A 27 -16.19 15.90 -12.23
N ALA A 28 -16.12 16.71 -13.28
CA ALA A 28 -14.96 16.75 -14.17
C ALA A 28 -13.69 17.21 -13.43
N GLU A 29 -13.81 18.23 -12.57
CA GLU A 29 -12.70 18.74 -11.77
C GLU A 29 -12.21 17.72 -10.75
N LEU A 30 -13.13 17.02 -10.08
CA LEU A 30 -12.80 15.94 -9.14
C LEU A 30 -12.00 14.82 -9.82
N GLU A 31 -12.42 14.38 -11.01
CA GLU A 31 -11.69 13.37 -11.77
C GLU A 31 -10.30 13.89 -12.21
N ALA A 32 -10.19 15.16 -12.61
CA ALA A 32 -8.92 15.77 -12.95
C ALA A 32 -7.96 15.87 -11.74
N VAL A 33 -8.48 16.23 -10.56
CA VAL A 33 -7.71 16.28 -9.31
C VAL A 33 -7.22 14.88 -8.92
N ARG A 34 -8.09 13.87 -8.96
CA ARG A 34 -7.72 12.46 -8.69
C ARG A 34 -6.63 11.96 -9.63
N ALA A 35 -6.73 12.29 -10.93
CA ALA A 35 -5.70 11.93 -11.90
C ALA A 35 -4.35 12.60 -11.60
N ARG A 36 -4.35 13.88 -11.21
CA ARG A 36 -3.13 14.59 -10.80
C ARG A 36 -2.53 14.04 -9.51
N GLU A 37 -3.36 13.75 -8.52
CA GLU A 37 -2.95 13.14 -7.25
C GLU A 37 -2.22 11.81 -7.50
N LYS A 38 -2.81 10.95 -8.34
CA LYS A 38 -2.18 9.68 -8.75
C LYS A 38 -0.84 9.91 -9.46
N ALA A 39 -0.78 10.84 -10.41
CA ALA A 39 0.46 11.13 -11.15
C ALA A 39 1.58 11.67 -10.23
N LEU A 40 1.23 12.51 -9.25
CA LEU A 40 2.17 12.99 -8.24
C LEU A 40 2.62 11.86 -7.32
N GLY A 41 1.69 10.99 -6.90
CA GLY A 41 2.00 9.80 -6.11
C GLY A 41 3.01 8.88 -6.80
N LEU A 42 2.86 8.64 -8.10
CA LEU A 42 3.84 7.86 -8.87
C LEU A 42 5.21 8.53 -8.96
N ARG A 43 5.26 9.87 -9.06
CA ARG A 43 6.54 10.60 -8.96
C ARG A 43 7.19 10.47 -7.59
N VAL A 44 6.41 10.46 -6.51
CA VAL A 44 6.92 10.21 -5.16
C VAL A 44 7.50 8.80 -5.06
N VAL A 45 6.86 7.79 -5.64
CA VAL A 45 7.39 6.43 -5.71
C VAL A 45 8.73 6.38 -6.43
N GLU A 46 8.84 7.04 -7.60
CA GLU A 46 10.09 7.08 -8.35
C GLU A 46 11.23 7.71 -7.54
N LEU A 47 10.97 8.86 -6.90
CA LEU A 47 11.98 9.59 -6.13
C LEU A 47 12.39 8.88 -4.84
N SER A 48 11.47 8.18 -4.18
CA SER A 48 11.73 7.48 -2.92
C SER A 48 12.38 6.10 -3.10
N THR A 49 12.44 5.57 -4.33
CA THR A 49 12.97 4.22 -4.60
C THR A 49 14.41 4.06 -4.08
N ALA A 50 15.29 5.02 -4.36
CA ALA A 50 16.69 4.96 -3.93
C ALA A 50 16.83 4.98 -2.40
N GLU A 51 16.02 5.81 -1.72
CA GLU A 51 15.99 5.90 -0.26
C GLU A 51 15.52 4.58 0.37
N VAL A 52 14.41 4.01 -0.13
CA VAL A 52 13.89 2.70 0.30
C VAL A 52 14.96 1.62 0.17
N LEU A 53 15.62 1.53 -0.98
CA LEU A 53 16.69 0.56 -1.21
C LEU A 53 17.88 0.74 -0.27
N SER A 54 18.26 1.99 0.02
CA SER A 54 19.37 2.29 0.93
C SER A 54 19.05 1.99 2.40
N SER A 55 17.77 2.04 2.77
CA SER A 55 17.29 1.74 4.13
C SER A 55 17.09 0.24 4.39
N ALA A 56 17.15 -0.58 3.34
CA ALA A 56 16.99 -2.03 3.46
C ALA A 56 18.13 -2.65 4.28
N LYS A 57 17.78 -3.56 5.18
CA LYS A 57 18.73 -4.27 6.07
C LYS A 57 19.02 -5.66 5.54
N GLU A 58 20.21 -6.18 5.83
CA GLU A 58 20.56 -7.55 5.48
C GLU A 58 20.03 -8.54 6.54
N VAL A 59 19.30 -9.57 6.10
CA VAL A 59 18.70 -10.61 6.95
C VAL A 59 18.97 -11.95 6.31
N LYS A 60 19.86 -12.76 6.91
CA LYS A 60 20.26 -14.09 6.41
C LYS A 60 20.57 -14.11 4.89
N GLY A 61 21.28 -13.10 4.40
CA GLY A 61 21.73 -13.02 3.01
C GLY A 61 20.71 -12.48 2.00
N VAL A 62 19.53 -12.02 2.44
CA VAL A 62 18.58 -11.23 1.63
C VAL A 62 18.48 -9.80 2.15
N LYS A 63 18.14 -8.84 1.28
CA LYS A 63 17.85 -7.47 1.71
C LYS A 63 16.38 -7.35 2.09
N LEU A 64 16.07 -6.74 3.22
CA LEU A 64 14.73 -6.56 3.74
C LEU A 64 14.44 -5.08 3.96
N TYR A 65 13.38 -4.59 3.33
CA TYR A 65 12.76 -3.31 3.68
C TYR A 65 11.43 -3.57 4.39
N VAL A 66 11.22 -2.85 5.51
CA VAL A 66 9.97 -2.88 6.27
C VAL A 66 9.41 -1.46 6.36
N GLY A 67 8.29 -1.21 5.69
CA GLY A 67 7.52 0.01 5.77
C GLY A 67 6.42 -0.10 6.81
N SER A 68 6.24 0.94 7.61
CA SER A 68 5.09 1.11 8.49
C SER A 68 4.66 2.56 8.47
N GLN A 69 3.38 2.85 8.26
CA GLN A 69 2.86 4.22 8.21
C GLN A 69 3.30 5.02 6.96
N SER A 70 2.96 4.55 5.76
CA SER A 70 3.08 5.38 4.57
C SER A 70 1.88 6.33 4.45
N SER A 71 2.12 7.57 4.05
CA SER A 71 1.09 8.49 3.55
C SER A 71 0.60 8.10 2.15
N LEU A 72 1.04 6.94 1.65
CA LEU A 72 0.74 6.44 0.32
C LEU A 72 -0.56 5.62 0.37
N THR A 73 -1.34 5.71 -0.69
CA THR A 73 -2.45 4.79 -0.90
C THR A 73 -1.93 3.37 -1.12
N GLU A 74 -2.77 2.38 -0.90
CA GLU A 74 -2.42 0.97 -1.16
C GLU A 74 -1.91 0.75 -2.60
N GLU A 75 -2.52 1.41 -3.58
CA GLU A 75 -2.06 1.37 -4.98
C GLU A 75 -0.62 1.85 -5.13
N LEU A 76 -0.24 2.95 -4.45
CA LEU A 76 1.11 3.50 -4.50
C LEU A 76 2.12 2.65 -3.71
N ILE A 77 1.71 2.01 -2.62
CA ILE A 77 2.55 1.04 -1.88
C ILE A 77 2.87 -0.16 -2.77
N ILE A 78 1.87 -0.68 -3.48
CA ILE A 78 2.05 -1.78 -4.43
C ILE A 78 3.02 -1.36 -5.54
N ALA A 79 2.85 -0.17 -6.12
CA ALA A 79 3.75 0.36 -7.13
C ALA A 79 5.19 0.53 -6.61
N GLN A 80 5.36 0.99 -5.36
CA GLN A 80 6.68 1.13 -4.74
C GLN A 80 7.35 -0.23 -4.51
N GLY A 81 6.62 -1.21 -3.96
CA GLY A 81 7.14 -2.55 -3.73
C GLY A 81 7.57 -3.23 -5.04
N GLN A 82 6.76 -3.09 -6.09
CA GLN A 82 7.12 -3.58 -7.43
C GLN A 82 8.38 -2.89 -7.95
N LYS A 83 8.41 -1.55 -8.00
CA LYS A 83 9.55 -0.77 -8.53
C LYS A 83 10.85 -1.08 -7.78
N CYS A 84 10.79 -1.18 -6.44
CA CYS A 84 11.96 -1.46 -5.62
C CYS A 84 12.49 -2.88 -5.86
N THR A 85 11.61 -3.88 -5.98
CA THR A 85 12.04 -5.27 -6.25
C THR A 85 12.46 -5.53 -7.69
N GLU A 86 11.98 -4.73 -8.65
CA GLU A 86 12.53 -4.68 -10.01
C GLU A 86 13.92 -4.03 -10.05
N SER A 87 14.13 -2.97 -9.26
CA SER A 87 15.41 -2.24 -9.18
C SER A 87 16.49 -3.03 -8.43
N ASP A 88 16.12 -3.75 -7.36
CA ASP A 88 16.99 -4.67 -6.64
C ASP A 88 16.30 -6.03 -6.47
N PRO A 89 16.63 -7.02 -7.34
CA PRO A 89 16.06 -8.36 -7.26
C PRO A 89 16.37 -9.13 -5.97
N SER A 90 17.31 -8.68 -5.14
CA SER A 90 17.61 -9.27 -3.82
C SER A 90 16.74 -8.73 -2.69
N LEU A 91 15.87 -7.75 -2.99
CA LEU A 91 15.00 -7.13 -2.01
C LEU A 91 13.76 -7.97 -1.69
N VAL A 92 13.45 -8.04 -0.41
CA VAL A 92 12.14 -8.36 0.16
C VAL A 92 11.54 -7.03 0.63
N TYR A 93 10.43 -6.63 0.03
CA TYR A 93 9.68 -5.45 0.43
C TYR A 93 8.46 -5.89 1.22
N VAL A 94 8.29 -5.39 2.44
CA VAL A 94 7.10 -5.61 3.25
C VAL A 94 6.60 -4.26 3.76
N SER A 95 5.31 -3.98 3.62
CA SER A 95 4.68 -2.79 4.19
C SER A 95 3.44 -3.17 4.96
N VAL A 96 3.29 -2.63 6.17
CA VAL A 96 2.13 -2.84 7.05
C VAL A 96 1.52 -1.47 7.39
N PHE A 97 0.23 -1.29 7.10
CA PHE A 97 -0.43 0.01 7.14
C PHE A 97 -1.92 -0.10 7.46
N ALA A 98 -2.52 1.01 7.89
CA ALA A 98 -3.95 1.10 8.14
C ALA A 98 -4.71 1.48 6.85
N VAL A 99 -5.87 0.87 6.63
CA VAL A 99 -6.83 1.24 5.59
C VAL A 99 -8.23 1.26 6.20
N GLY A 100 -8.80 2.45 6.39
CA GLY A 100 -10.07 2.62 7.09
C GLY A 100 -10.01 2.02 8.49
N ASN A 101 -10.83 0.99 8.74
CA ASN A 101 -10.95 0.34 10.05
C ASN A 101 -10.20 -1.01 10.13
N SER A 102 -9.26 -1.28 9.23
CA SER A 102 -8.48 -2.51 9.22
C SER A 102 -7.00 -2.27 8.90
N ALA A 103 -6.16 -3.21 9.26
CA ALA A 103 -4.74 -3.22 8.92
C ALA A 103 -4.50 -4.11 7.70
N ARG A 104 -3.53 -3.71 6.86
CA ARG A 104 -3.13 -4.36 5.62
C ARG A 104 -1.65 -4.67 5.65
N VAL A 105 -1.25 -5.75 4.97
CA VAL A 105 0.13 -6.05 4.63
C VAL A 105 0.25 -6.26 3.13
N VAL A 106 1.27 -5.64 2.54
CA VAL A 106 1.71 -5.85 1.15
C VAL A 106 3.12 -6.40 1.19
N CYS A 107 3.38 -7.48 0.45
CA CYS A 107 4.71 -8.07 0.35
C CYS A 107 5.10 -8.34 -1.10
N PHE A 108 6.33 -7.97 -1.44
CA PHE A 108 7.02 -8.39 -2.65
C PHE A 108 8.33 -9.11 -2.29
N VAL A 109 8.66 -10.15 -3.04
CA VAL A 109 9.95 -10.85 -2.96
C VAL A 109 10.59 -10.81 -4.34
N GLY A 110 11.73 -10.11 -4.44
CA GLY A 110 12.51 -9.99 -5.67
C GLY A 110 12.98 -11.35 -6.20
N ALA A 111 13.29 -11.41 -7.50
CA ALA A 111 13.62 -12.65 -8.17
C ALA A 111 14.79 -13.41 -7.51
N LYS A 112 15.85 -12.70 -7.12
CA LYS A 112 17.02 -13.29 -6.46
C LYS A 112 16.73 -13.70 -5.02
N ALA A 113 15.95 -12.91 -4.27
CA ALA A 113 15.54 -13.26 -2.91
C ALA A 113 14.67 -14.54 -2.86
N ARG A 114 13.88 -14.81 -3.91
CA ARG A 114 13.09 -16.04 -4.03
C ARG A 114 13.94 -17.30 -4.15
N GLU A 115 15.18 -17.19 -4.64
CA GLU A 115 16.11 -18.33 -4.73
C GLU A 115 16.48 -18.89 -3.34
N SER A 116 16.36 -18.07 -2.29
CA SER A 116 16.52 -18.49 -0.88
C SER A 116 15.28 -19.19 -0.30
N GLY A 117 14.33 -19.62 -1.15
CA GLY A 117 13.11 -20.32 -0.76
C GLY A 117 12.01 -19.43 -0.16
N LEU A 118 12.18 -18.11 -0.22
CA LEU A 118 11.18 -17.15 0.27
C LEU A 118 9.97 -17.06 -0.67
N SER A 119 8.80 -16.84 -0.06
CA SER A 119 7.52 -16.66 -0.74
C SER A 119 6.78 -15.48 -0.13
N ALA A 120 6.36 -14.53 -0.95
CA ALA A 120 5.56 -13.39 -0.50
C ALA A 120 4.28 -13.87 0.20
N GLY A 121 3.64 -14.92 -0.33
CA GLY A 121 2.43 -15.52 0.24
C GLY A 121 2.61 -16.01 1.68
N ASP A 122 3.75 -16.62 1.99
CA ASP A 122 4.03 -17.15 3.34
C ASP A 122 4.33 -16.03 4.32
N ILE A 123 5.10 -15.01 3.89
CA ILE A 123 5.39 -13.82 4.69
C ILE A 123 4.09 -13.06 5.00
N ALA A 124 3.29 -12.76 3.98
CA ALA A 124 2.04 -12.02 4.14
C ALA A 124 1.05 -12.77 5.05
N ARG A 125 1.00 -14.10 4.98
CA ARG A 125 0.15 -14.92 5.86
C ARG A 125 0.57 -14.83 7.33
N GLN A 126 1.87 -14.97 7.61
CA GLN A 126 2.37 -14.89 8.99
C GLN A 126 2.16 -13.50 9.59
N VAL A 127 2.45 -12.44 8.83
CA VAL A 127 2.26 -11.05 9.28
C VAL A 127 0.77 -10.73 9.47
N ALA A 128 -0.10 -11.17 8.55
CA ALA A 128 -1.55 -10.97 8.69
C ALA A 128 -2.15 -11.71 9.90
N SER A 129 -1.57 -12.85 10.30
CA SER A 129 -1.98 -13.56 11.52
C SER A 129 -1.78 -12.72 12.78
N VAL A 130 -0.69 -11.93 12.85
CA VAL A 130 -0.46 -10.96 13.93
C VAL A 130 -1.54 -9.89 13.93
N LEU A 131 -2.05 -9.49 12.77
CA LEU A 131 -3.16 -8.54 12.66
C LEU A 131 -4.53 -9.17 12.98
N GLY A 132 -4.58 -10.48 13.30
CA GLY A 132 -5.81 -11.22 13.56
C GLY A 132 -6.60 -11.57 12.31
N GLY A 133 -5.94 -11.65 11.15
CA GLY A 133 -6.58 -12.01 9.89
C GLY A 133 -5.76 -12.97 9.05
N SER A 134 -5.87 -12.83 7.73
CA SER A 134 -5.30 -13.78 6.77
C SER A 134 -4.64 -13.07 5.60
N GLY A 135 -3.80 -13.81 4.88
CA GLY A 135 -3.07 -13.31 3.72
C GLY A 135 -2.80 -14.43 2.71
N GLY A 136 -2.53 -14.02 1.48
CA GLY A 136 -2.30 -14.92 0.37
C GLY A 136 -1.75 -14.20 -0.86
N GLY A 137 -1.27 -15.00 -1.81
CA GLY A 137 -0.66 -14.52 -3.04
C GLY A 137 0.28 -15.55 -3.64
N SER A 138 1.12 -15.07 -4.54
CA SER A 138 2.16 -15.85 -5.21
C SER A 138 3.47 -15.81 -4.41
N ALA A 139 4.50 -16.50 -4.92
CA ALA A 139 5.84 -16.37 -4.37
C ALA A 139 6.44 -14.95 -4.56
N ALA A 140 6.05 -14.23 -5.60
CA ALA A 140 6.60 -12.90 -5.93
C ALA A 140 5.85 -11.76 -5.24
N PHE A 141 4.53 -11.89 -5.10
CA PHE A 141 3.66 -10.85 -4.58
C PHE A 141 2.51 -11.43 -3.79
N ALA A 142 2.22 -10.84 -2.65
CA ALA A 142 1.11 -11.22 -1.80
C ALA A 142 0.58 -10.06 -0.98
N GLN A 143 -0.65 -10.23 -0.51
CA GLN A 143 -1.35 -9.27 0.31
C GLN A 143 -2.10 -9.97 1.43
N GLY A 144 -2.37 -9.24 2.50
CA GLY A 144 -3.12 -9.73 3.64
C GLY A 144 -3.60 -8.60 4.53
N GLY A 145 -4.19 -8.95 5.66
CA GLY A 145 -4.64 -7.98 6.63
C GLY A 145 -5.46 -8.59 7.74
N GLY A 146 -5.92 -7.74 8.65
CA GLY A 146 -6.76 -8.12 9.78
C GLY A 146 -7.39 -6.91 10.45
N PRO A 147 -8.33 -7.11 11.40
CA PRO A 147 -9.06 -6.03 12.03
C PRO A 147 -8.24 -5.23 13.07
N SER A 148 -7.07 -5.73 13.50
CA SER A 148 -6.34 -5.19 14.65
C SER A 148 -5.42 -4.03 14.26
N LEU A 149 -5.96 -2.81 14.22
CA LEU A 149 -5.18 -1.58 13.96
C LEU A 149 -4.14 -1.29 15.05
N ASP A 150 -4.45 -1.63 16.29
CA ASP A 150 -3.59 -1.50 17.47
C ASP A 150 -2.36 -2.42 17.43
N ARG A 151 -2.40 -3.48 16.60
CA ARG A 151 -1.30 -4.45 16.44
C ARG A 151 -0.40 -4.17 15.23
N ILE A 152 -0.58 -3.05 14.54
CA ILE A 152 0.27 -2.68 13.40
C ILE A 152 1.75 -2.63 13.79
N GLU A 153 2.08 -1.98 14.91
CA GLU A 153 3.48 -1.92 15.35
C GLU A 153 4.06 -3.29 15.71
N GLU A 154 3.25 -4.17 16.30
CA GLU A 154 3.63 -5.54 16.61
C GLU A 154 3.92 -6.33 15.32
N ALA A 155 3.02 -6.22 14.33
CA ALA A 155 3.16 -6.87 13.03
C ALA A 155 4.39 -6.38 12.26
N VAL A 156 4.72 -5.09 12.36
CA VAL A 156 5.93 -4.50 11.77
C VAL A 156 7.19 -5.07 12.41
N ARG A 157 7.23 -5.15 13.75
CA ARG A 157 8.36 -5.71 14.49
C ARG A 157 8.53 -7.22 14.24
N SER A 158 7.46 -7.94 13.92
CA SER A 158 7.54 -9.38 13.63
C SER A 158 8.14 -9.70 12.25
N VAL A 159 8.12 -8.76 11.30
CA VAL A 159 8.51 -9.01 9.89
C VAL A 159 9.93 -9.56 9.78
N GLU A 160 10.91 -8.95 10.45
CA GLU A 160 12.31 -9.38 10.36
C GLU A 160 12.48 -10.83 10.84
N GLY A 161 11.85 -11.18 11.97
CA GLY A 161 11.84 -12.54 12.50
C GLY A 161 11.14 -13.54 11.57
N THR A 162 9.99 -13.15 11.00
CA THR A 162 9.27 -13.96 9.99
C THR A 162 10.16 -14.25 8.79
N VAL A 163 10.78 -13.24 8.18
CA VAL A 163 11.67 -13.40 7.02
C VAL A 163 12.85 -14.28 7.39
N ALA A 164 13.53 -14.01 8.51
CA ALA A 164 14.65 -14.82 8.97
C ALA A 164 14.26 -16.30 9.21
N SER A 165 13.04 -16.58 9.67
CA SER A 165 12.57 -17.96 9.87
C SER A 165 12.28 -18.73 8.57
N LEU A 166 11.96 -18.02 7.49
CA LEU A 166 11.53 -18.58 6.21
C LEU A 166 12.66 -18.73 5.19
N VAL A 167 13.78 -18.02 5.36
CA VAL A 167 14.99 -18.21 4.54
C VAL A 167 15.50 -19.64 4.73
N ARG A 168 15.58 -20.39 3.64
CA ARG A 168 16.24 -21.70 3.61
C ARG A 168 17.73 -21.46 3.35
N GLY A 169 18.57 -21.95 4.26
CA GLY A 169 20.03 -21.99 4.11
C GLY A 169 20.47 -23.14 3.21
#